data_AF-A0A314LCH9-F1
#
_entry.id   AF-A0A314LCH9-F1
#
_cell.length_a   1.000
_cell.length_b   1.000
_cell.length_c   1.000
_cell.angle_alpha   90.00
_cell.angle_beta   90.00
_cell.angle_gamma   90.00
#
_symmetry.space_group_name_H-M   'P 1'
#
loop_
_entity.id
_entity.type
_entity.pdbx_description
1 polymer ?
#
loop_
_entity_poly.entity_id
_entity_poly.type
_entity_poly.pdbx_seq_one_letter_code
_entity_poly.pdbx_strand_id
1 'polypeptide(L)'
;VEIEDDDIVTEIEYWRNAIVCYVLGAHPPFAVLNGYIQRNLGKLGINKKVTMKNGIVLVRFENEEGKNEVIQEGIYHFDNKPFIGKAWNADMEFTREELCSVPIWVKLPGLDFKYWSAKSLSKIGSLVG
;
A
#
# COMPACT_ATOMS: atom_id res chain seq x y z
N VAL A 1 29.58 -11.78 11.09
CA VAL A 1 28.69 -12.39 10.08
C VAL A 1 27.97 -11.24 9.44
N GLU A 2 28.38 -10.92 8.22
CA GLU A 2 27.76 -9.85 7.42
C GLU A 2 26.72 -10.54 6.54
N ILE A 3 25.55 -9.91 6.38
CA ILE A 3 24.51 -10.42 5.50
C ILE A 3 24.89 -9.93 4.10
N GLU A 4 25.14 -10.83 3.16
CA GLU A 4 25.51 -10.47 1.79
C GLU A 4 24.24 -10.25 0.96
N ASP A 5 24.33 -9.47 -0.12
CA ASP A 5 23.20 -9.22 -1.02
C ASP A 5 22.59 -10.53 -1.59
N ASP A 6 23.40 -11.58 -1.76
CA ASP A 6 22.94 -12.88 -2.24
C ASP A 6 22.01 -13.59 -1.23
N ASP A 7 22.23 -13.37 0.08
CA ASP A 7 21.39 -13.94 1.14
C ASP A 7 19.97 -13.34 1.16
N ILE A 8 19.80 -12.11 0.67
CA ILE A 8 18.51 -11.38 0.71
C ILE A 8 17.73 -11.46 -0.61
N VAL A 9 18.40 -11.72 -1.75
CA VAL A 9 17.77 -11.75 -3.08
C VAL A 9 16.63 -12.77 -3.15
N THR A 10 16.82 -13.96 -2.57
CA THR A 10 15.80 -15.02 -2.56
C THR A 10 14.53 -14.59 -1.81
N GLU A 11 14.70 -13.86 -0.71
CA GLU A 11 13.59 -13.39 0.12
C GLU A 11 12.89 -12.20 -0.56
N ILE A 12 13.64 -11.28 -1.20
CA ILE A 12 13.07 -10.17 -1.97
C ILE A 12 12.21 -10.71 -3.13
N GLU A 13 12.71 -11.71 -3.87
CA GLU A 13 11.95 -12.32 -4.95
C GLU A 13 10.69 -13.04 -4.42
N TYR A 14 10.80 -13.71 -3.27
CA TYR A 14 9.65 -14.32 -2.61
C TYR A 14 8.55 -13.30 -2.28
N TRP A 15 8.91 -12.10 -1.81
CA TRP A 15 7.97 -11.03 -1.44
C TRP A 15 7.64 -10.04 -2.58
N ARG A 16 8.15 -10.24 -3.80
CA ARG A 16 7.88 -9.37 -4.98
C ARG A 16 6.38 -9.12 -5.24
N ASN A 17 5.54 -10.13 -4.98
CA ASN A 17 4.10 -10.06 -5.17
C ASN A 17 3.34 -9.68 -3.89
N ALA A 18 4.01 -9.03 -2.94
CA ALA A 18 3.42 -8.62 -1.69
C ALA A 18 3.03 -7.15 -1.66
N ILE A 19 2.02 -6.88 -0.83
CA ILE A 19 1.61 -5.53 -0.45
C ILE A 19 1.68 -5.37 1.05
N VAL A 20 1.91 -4.15 1.47
CA VAL A 20 1.82 -3.69 2.84
C VAL A 20 0.43 -3.06 3.02
N CYS A 21 -0.32 -3.56 4.01
CA CYS A 21 -1.64 -3.08 4.34
C CYS A 21 -1.70 -2.50 5.76
N TYR A 22 -2.38 -1.38 5.93
CA TYR A 22 -2.66 -0.82 7.25
C TYR A 22 -3.91 0.07 7.22
N VAL A 23 -4.53 0.29 8.38
CA VAL A 23 -5.64 1.23 8.54
C VAL A 23 -5.09 2.56 9.03
N LEU A 24 -5.37 3.63 8.29
CA LEU A 24 -4.89 4.95 8.63
C LEU A 24 -5.71 5.54 9.79
N GLY A 25 -5.02 6.03 10.83
CA GLY A 25 -5.66 6.62 12.01
C GLY A 25 -6.38 5.62 12.93
N ALA A 26 -6.19 4.30 12.75
CA ALA A 26 -6.69 3.29 13.66
C ALA A 26 -5.84 2.03 13.67
N HIS A 27 -5.77 1.38 14.82
CA HIS A 27 -5.04 0.11 14.99
C HIS A 27 -6.06 -0.96 15.36
N PRO A 28 -6.86 -1.45 14.39
CA PRO A 28 -7.84 -2.49 14.68
C PRO A 28 -7.15 -3.78 15.16
N PRO A 29 -7.81 -4.57 16.02
CA PRO A 29 -7.30 -5.88 16.40
C PRO A 29 -7.06 -6.75 15.16
N PHE A 30 -5.97 -7.52 15.16
CA PHE A 30 -5.57 -8.35 14.01
C PHE A 30 -6.70 -9.24 13.50
N ALA A 31 -7.49 -9.85 14.38
CA ALA A 31 -8.61 -10.71 13.98
C ALA A 31 -9.64 -9.98 13.09
N VAL A 32 -9.93 -8.70 13.41
CA VAL A 32 -10.88 -7.89 12.64
C VAL A 32 -10.28 -7.48 11.30
N LEU A 33 -9.03 -7.03 11.31
CA LEU A 33 -8.29 -6.63 10.11
C LEU A 33 -8.10 -7.82 9.15
N ASN A 34 -7.74 -8.99 9.68
CA ASN A 34 -7.58 -10.23 8.93
C ASN A 34 -8.91 -10.66 8.30
N GLY A 35 -10.02 -10.57 9.04
CA GLY A 35 -11.35 -10.84 8.51
C GLY A 35 -11.76 -9.86 7.40
N TYR A 36 -11.37 -8.59 7.50
CA TYR A 36 -11.58 -7.61 6.44
C TYR A 36 -10.73 -7.90 5.19
N ILE A 37 -9.44 -8.17 5.36
CA ILE A 37 -8.52 -8.55 4.27
C ILE A 37 -9.04 -9.80 3.56
N GLN A 38 -9.45 -10.82 4.29
CA GLN A 38 -9.99 -12.05 3.68
C GLN A 38 -11.26 -11.79 2.85
N ARG A 39 -12.14 -10.90 3.31
CA ARG A 39 -13.40 -10.60 2.62
C ARG A 39 -13.22 -9.77 1.35
N ASN A 40 -12.34 -8.78 1.38
CA ASN A 40 -12.14 -7.85 0.25
C ASN A 40 -11.05 -8.36 -0.71
N LEU A 41 -9.92 -8.79 -0.17
CA LEU A 41 -8.73 -9.15 -0.95
C LEU A 41 -8.63 -10.67 -1.20
N GLY A 42 -9.41 -11.49 -0.48
CA GLY A 42 -9.30 -12.95 -0.59
C GLY A 42 -9.62 -13.52 -1.98
N LYS A 43 -10.42 -12.80 -2.78
CA LYS A 43 -10.75 -13.19 -4.16
C LYS A 43 -9.58 -13.02 -5.13
N LEU A 44 -8.55 -12.27 -4.73
CA LEU A 44 -7.39 -11.91 -5.56
C LEU A 44 -6.24 -12.92 -5.45
N GLY A 45 -6.47 -14.07 -4.81
CA GLY A 45 -5.47 -15.11 -4.67
C GLY A 45 -4.42 -14.79 -3.60
N ILE A 46 -4.85 -14.52 -2.36
CA ILE A 46 -3.93 -14.36 -1.22
C ILE A 46 -3.22 -15.68 -0.96
N ASN A 47 -1.90 -15.68 -1.04
CA ASN A 47 -1.05 -16.82 -0.75
C ASN A 47 -0.58 -16.84 0.71
N LYS A 48 -0.12 -15.71 1.25
CA LYS A 48 0.40 -15.62 2.63
C LYS A 48 0.07 -14.29 3.27
N LYS A 49 -0.16 -14.29 4.59
CA LYS A 49 -0.37 -13.10 5.41
C LYS A 49 0.57 -13.13 6.60
N VAL A 50 1.27 -12.03 6.83
CA VAL A 50 2.17 -11.85 7.98
C VAL A 50 1.80 -10.58 8.70
N THR A 51 1.69 -10.65 10.02
CA THR A 51 1.44 -9.47 10.85
C THR A 51 2.77 -8.91 11.32
N MET A 52 2.95 -7.61 11.14
CA MET A 52 4.09 -6.87 11.63
C MET A 52 3.68 -5.97 12.80
N LYS A 53 4.66 -5.29 13.40
CA LYS A 53 4.41 -4.31 14.45
C LYS A 53 3.57 -3.14 13.89
N ASN A 54 2.97 -2.35 14.77
CA ASN A 54 2.22 -1.13 14.43
C ASN A 54 0.94 -1.34 13.59
N GLY A 55 0.34 -2.54 13.61
CA GLY A 55 -0.92 -2.80 12.89
C GLY A 55 -0.74 -2.98 11.38
N ILE A 56 0.50 -3.18 10.93
CA ILE A 56 0.84 -3.46 9.54
C ILE A 56 0.63 -4.95 9.27
N VAL A 57 0.05 -5.25 8.12
CA VAL A 57 -0.09 -6.62 7.61
C VAL A 57 0.53 -6.70 6.23
N LEU A 58 1.48 -7.60 6.07
CA LEU A 58 2.07 -7.94 4.78
C LEU A 58 1.23 -9.05 4.15
N VAL A 59 0.72 -8.83 2.94
CA VAL A 59 -0.13 -9.76 2.19
C VAL A 59 0.58 -10.11 0.89
N ARG A 60 0.93 -11.38 0.71
CA ARG A 60 1.51 -11.93 -0.51
C ARG A 60 0.41 -12.52 -1.38
N PHE A 61 0.39 -12.17 -2.66
CA PHE A 61 -0.48 -12.76 -3.65
C PHE A 61 0.23 -13.85 -4.44
N GLU A 62 -0.55 -14.79 -4.97
CA GLU A 62 -0.06 -15.81 -5.89
C GLU A 62 0.39 -15.18 -7.22
N ASN A 63 -0.41 -14.24 -7.73
CA ASN A 63 -0.20 -13.61 -9.03
C ASN A 63 0.02 -12.10 -8.89
N GLU A 64 0.80 -11.53 -9.82
CA GLU A 64 1.05 -10.09 -9.89
C GLU A 64 -0.24 -9.29 -10.19
N GLU A 65 -1.18 -9.90 -10.93
CA GLU A 65 -2.49 -9.33 -11.21
C GLU A 65 -3.28 -9.03 -9.93
N GLY A 66 -3.28 -9.99 -8.99
CA GLY A 66 -3.92 -9.82 -7.69
C GLY A 66 -3.30 -8.67 -6.90
N LYS A 67 -1.98 -8.51 -6.94
CA LYS A 67 -1.27 -7.36 -6.35
C LYS A 67 -1.70 -6.04 -7.00
N ASN A 68 -1.68 -5.99 -8.33
CA ASN A 68 -1.96 -4.77 -9.08
C ASN A 68 -3.41 -4.29 -8.91
N GLU A 69 -4.38 -5.20 -8.81
CA GLU A 69 -5.78 -4.82 -8.57
C GLU A 69 -5.93 -4.04 -7.24
N VAL A 70 -5.22 -4.48 -6.19
CA VAL A 70 -5.23 -3.76 -4.90
C VAL A 70 -4.61 -2.38 -4.99
N ILE A 71 -3.49 -2.28 -5.70
CA ILE A 71 -2.78 -1.01 -5.87
C ILE A 71 -3.59 -0.04 -6.73
N GLN A 72 -4.28 -0.53 -7.76
CA GLN A 72 -5.10 0.27 -8.68
C GLN A 72 -6.37 0.81 -8.03
N GLU A 73 -7.00 0.03 -7.13
CA GLU A 73 -8.15 0.53 -6.37
C GLU A 73 -7.76 1.71 -5.46
N GLY A 74 -6.50 1.73 -5.00
CA GLY A 74 -5.84 2.86 -4.34
C GLY A 74 -6.19 3.01 -2.87
N ILE A 75 -7.47 3.20 -2.54
CA ILE A 75 -7.93 3.42 -1.15
C ILE A 75 -9.20 2.62 -0.90
N TYR A 76 -9.11 1.64 0.00
CA TYR A 76 -10.26 0.93 0.54
C TYR A 76 -10.77 1.62 1.82
N HIS A 77 -11.94 1.23 2.31
CA HIS A 77 -12.52 1.79 3.54
C HIS A 77 -12.77 0.71 4.59
N PHE A 78 -12.07 0.82 5.71
CA PHE A 78 -12.31 0.02 6.92
C PHE A 78 -13.03 0.89 7.95
N ASP A 79 -14.32 0.65 8.19
CA ASP A 79 -15.10 1.36 9.22
C ASP A 79 -15.03 2.91 9.08
N ASN A 80 -15.28 3.41 7.87
CA ASN A 80 -15.11 4.83 7.49
C ASN A 80 -13.68 5.39 7.62
N LYS A 81 -12.67 4.53 7.78
CA LYS A 81 -11.25 4.93 7.81
C LYS A 81 -10.52 4.41 6.58
N PRO A 82 -9.51 5.13 6.06
CA PRO A 82 -8.76 4.69 4.90
C PRO A 82 -8.00 3.41 5.23
N PHE A 83 -8.22 2.36 4.45
CA PHE A 83 -7.37 1.18 4.42
C PHE A 83 -6.45 1.31 3.21
N ILE A 84 -5.15 1.43 3.50
CA ILE A 84 -4.12 1.70 2.52
C ILE A 84 -3.42 0.39 2.17
N GLY A 85 -3.35 0.08 0.88
CA GLY A 85 -2.50 -0.97 0.32
C GLY A 85 -1.38 -0.35 -0.52
N LYS A 86 -0.12 -0.56 -0.13
CA LYS A 86 1.06 -0.14 -0.90
C LYS A 86 1.83 -1.36 -1.38
N ALA A 87 2.43 -1.29 -2.57
CA ALA A 87 3.39 -2.32 -3.02
C ALA A 87 4.52 -2.43 -1.99
N TRP A 88 4.87 -3.66 -1.60
CA TRP A 88 6.03 -3.87 -0.75
C TRP A 88 7.32 -3.60 -1.55
N ASN A 89 8.32 -3.04 -0.88
CA ASN A 89 9.65 -2.81 -1.41
C ASN A 89 10.68 -3.10 -0.31
N ALA A 90 11.87 -3.57 -0.68
CA ALA A 90 12.93 -3.94 0.26
C ALA A 90 13.44 -2.73 1.08
N ASP A 91 13.38 -1.54 0.52
CA ASP A 91 13.78 -0.28 1.16
C ASP A 91 12.65 0.38 1.98
N MET A 92 11.46 -0.24 2.08
CA MET A 92 10.37 0.33 2.87
C MET A 92 10.66 0.27 4.36
N GLU A 93 10.65 1.43 4.99
CA GLU A 93 10.69 1.54 6.44
C GLU A 93 9.26 1.46 7.02
N PHE A 94 9.04 0.50 7.92
CA PHE A 94 7.76 0.33 8.61
C PHE A 94 7.60 1.28 9.81
N THR A 95 8.09 2.52 9.69
CA THR A 95 8.05 3.55 10.72
C THR A 95 6.66 4.19 10.79
N ARG A 96 6.30 4.71 11.98
CA ARG A 96 4.98 5.33 12.21
C ARG A 96 4.70 6.52 11.29
N GLU A 97 5.75 7.22 10.85
CA GLU A 97 5.69 8.40 9.99
C GLU A 97 5.28 8.03 8.55
N GLU A 98 5.84 6.96 7.99
CA GLU A 98 5.47 6.38 6.68
C GLU A 98 4.02 5.84 6.65
N LEU A 99 3.49 5.44 7.80
CA LEU A 99 2.11 4.98 7.99
C LEU A 99 1.12 6.13 8.19
N CYS A 100 1.58 7.28 8.70
CA CYS A 100 0.76 8.47 8.93
C CYS A 100 0.83 9.48 7.78
N SER A 101 1.81 9.35 6.87
CA SER A 101 1.88 10.13 5.65
C SER A 101 0.85 9.62 4.64
N VAL A 102 -0.24 10.38 4.48
CA VAL A 102 -1.35 10.08 3.55
C VAL A 102 -0.96 10.57 2.16
N PRO A 103 -0.73 9.70 1.16
CA PRO A 103 -0.71 10.15 -0.22
C PRO A 103 -2.15 10.53 -0.62
N ILE A 104 -2.41 11.82 -0.82
CA ILE A 104 -3.70 12.31 -1.30
C ILE A 104 -3.71 12.18 -2.82
N TRP A 105 -4.49 11.23 -3.33
CA TRP A 105 -4.73 11.09 -4.77
C TRP A 105 -5.74 12.14 -5.25
N VAL A 106 -5.23 13.26 -5.77
CA VAL A 106 -6.06 14.33 -6.34
C VAL A 106 -6.40 13.99 -7.79
N LYS A 107 -7.64 13.54 -8.05
CA LYS A 107 -8.16 13.41 -9.41
C LYS A 107 -8.64 14.80 -9.89
N LEU A 108 -8.13 15.25 -11.04
CA LEU A 108 -8.52 16.53 -11.68
C LEU A 108 -9.33 16.25 -12.95
N PRO A 109 -10.61 15.82 -12.85
CA PRO A 109 -11.45 15.57 -14.02
C PRO A 109 -11.68 16.85 -14.80
N GLY A 110 -11.48 16.80 -16.12
CA GLY A 110 -11.66 17.97 -17.00
C GLY A 110 -10.48 18.95 -17.04
N LEU A 111 -9.31 18.57 -16.53
CA LEU A 111 -8.10 19.39 -16.67
C LEU A 111 -7.67 19.44 -18.15
N ASP A 112 -7.83 20.61 -18.76
CA ASP A 112 -7.40 20.89 -20.14
C ASP A 112 -5.89 20.60 -20.31
N PHE A 113 -5.51 20.02 -21.45
CA PHE A 113 -4.15 19.58 -21.76
C PHE A 113 -3.10 20.70 -21.55
N LYS A 114 -3.48 21.96 -21.76
CA LYS A 114 -2.60 23.12 -21.52
C LYS A 114 -2.08 23.25 -20.07
N TYR A 115 -2.73 22.61 -19.10
CA TYR A 115 -2.35 22.64 -17.69
C TYR A 115 -1.56 21.41 -17.23
N TRP A 116 -1.22 20.48 -18.14
CA TRP A 116 -0.42 19.28 -17.83
C TRP A 116 1.09 19.52 -17.75
N SER A 117 1.54 20.79 -17.81
CA SER A 117 2.94 21.11 -17.59
C SER A 117 3.34 20.92 -16.13
N ALA A 118 4.59 20.52 -15.87
CA ALA A 118 5.12 20.37 -14.51
C ALA A 118 4.94 21.64 -13.65
N LYS A 119 5.09 22.83 -14.26
CA LYS A 119 4.84 24.12 -13.59
C LYS A 119 3.38 24.30 -13.21
N SER A 120 2.45 24.00 -14.11
CA SER A 120 1.01 24.13 -13.88
C SER A 120 0.54 23.15 -12.80
N LEU A 121 0.94 21.88 -12.91
CA LEU A 121 0.61 20.84 -11.92
C LEU A 121 1.20 21.13 -10.55
N SER A 122 2.47 21.55 -10.48
CA SER A 122 3.08 21.98 -9.22
C SER A 122 2.32 23.15 -8.58
N LYS A 123 1.90 24.13 -9.38
CA LYS A 123 1.15 25.28 -8.87
C LYS A 123 -0.26 24.90 -8.39
N ILE A 124 -0.91 23.95 -9.04
CA ILE A 124 -2.19 23.38 -8.59
C ILE A 124 -1.98 22.59 -7.29
N GLY A 125 -0.93 21.76 -7.23
CA GLY A 125 -0.57 21.00 -6.04
C GLY A 125 -0.28 21.88 -4.83
N SER A 126 0.48 22.97 -5.00
CA SER A 126 0.79 23.92 -3.91
C SER A 126 -0.44 24.63 -3.33
N LEU A 127 -1.58 24.64 -4.02
CA LEU A 127 -2.84 25.15 -3.44
C LEU A 127 -3.52 24.14 -2.52
N VAL A 128 -3.23 22.85 -2.70
CA VAL A 128 -3.79 21.75 -1.90
C VAL A 128 -2.97 21.54 -0.63
N GLY A 129 -1.65 21.75 -0.68
CA GLY A 129 -0.74 21.64 0.46
C GLY A 129 0.70 21.41 0.02
#